data_AF-A0A4U9D5Z3-F1
#
_entry.id   AF-A0A4U9D5Z3-F1
#
_cell.length_a   1.000
_cell.length_b   1.000
_cell.length_c   1.000
_cell.angle_alpha   90.00
_cell.angle_beta   90.00
_cell.angle_gamma   90.00
#
_symmetry.space_group_name_H-M   'P 1'
#
loop_
_entity.id
_entity.type
_entity.pdbx_description
1 polymer ?
#
loop_
_entity_poly.entity_id
_entity_poly.type
_entity_poly.pdbx_seq_one_letter_code
_entity_poly.pdbx_strand_id
1 'polypeptide(L)'
;MLERGQRRHLQRYELLSSLYQNQSYLLHLQDLSDRPGAPAIAPPRLAEMDRLITAAIHTSTPRSIVQQLDEVMGFLPPTSADPTQALILADFKAELARLEPLSAQLEESDLAIGWYMFHIKALVALLNSDINQYVARVAQASELRAAQSHQELRSISMFILLSALLALAITGCAGWYIYRNLGSNLTAISRAMSRLAHGENNVSVPALQRRDELGELARAFNVFARNTASLAHTSQLLKEKSTLLETTFHAMRDGFCPV
;
A
#
# COMPACT_ATOMS: atom_id res chain seq x y z
N MET A 1 34.32 -18.84 -1.60
CA MET A 1 34.97 -18.00 -0.55
C MET A 1 35.71 -18.86 0.46
N LEU A 2 35.05 -19.84 1.09
CA LEU A 2 35.66 -20.76 2.05
C LEU A 2 36.91 -21.48 1.51
N GLU A 3 36.82 -22.11 0.34
CA GLU A 3 37.96 -22.83 -0.26
C GLU A 3 39.17 -21.94 -0.56
N ARG A 4 38.92 -20.69 -0.98
CA ARG A 4 40.00 -19.73 -1.25
C ARG A 4 40.64 -19.21 0.02
N GLY A 5 39.84 -18.94 1.05
CA GLY A 5 40.34 -18.62 2.39
C GLY A 5 41.23 -19.75 2.91
N GLN A 6 40.77 -20.99 2.81
CA GLN A 6 41.55 -22.17 3.18
C GLN A 6 42.85 -22.28 2.37
N ARG A 7 42.80 -22.12 1.05
CA ARG A 7 43.99 -22.13 0.18
C ARG A 7 45.01 -21.06 0.57
N ARG A 8 44.53 -19.85 0.84
CA ARG A 8 45.36 -18.72 1.29
C ARG A 8 45.99 -19.00 2.66
N HIS A 9 45.26 -19.61 3.58
CA HIS A 9 45.82 -20.07 4.86
C HIS A 9 46.92 -21.11 4.65
N LEU A 10 46.70 -22.11 3.79
CA LEU A 10 47.72 -23.13 3.47
C LEU A 10 48.98 -22.51 2.85
N GLN A 11 48.82 -21.60 1.89
CA GLN A 11 49.95 -20.85 1.29
C GLN A 11 50.72 -20.05 2.34
N ARG A 12 50.02 -19.42 3.29
CA ARG A 12 50.66 -18.70 4.40
C ARG A 12 51.43 -19.65 5.31
N TYR A 13 50.88 -20.82 5.62
CA TYR A 13 51.58 -21.81 6.44
C TYR A 13 52.82 -22.36 5.75
N GLU A 14 52.74 -22.64 4.44
CA GLU A 14 53.89 -23.11 3.66
C GLU A 14 55.01 -22.06 3.62
N LEU A 15 54.65 -20.79 3.41
CA LEU A 15 55.60 -19.68 3.47
C LEU A 15 56.23 -19.53 4.86
N LEU A 16 55.43 -19.59 5.93
CA LEU A 16 55.94 -19.52 7.30
C LEU A 16 56.88 -20.68 7.62
N SER A 17 56.51 -21.90 7.22
CA SER A 17 57.36 -23.08 7.40
C SER A 17 58.71 -22.90 6.72
N SER A 18 58.72 -22.42 5.48
CA SER A 18 59.94 -22.14 4.72
C SER A 18 60.78 -21.03 5.36
N LEU A 19 60.14 -19.96 5.88
CA LEU A 19 60.83 -18.89 6.62
C LEU A 19 61.52 -19.40 7.90
N TYR A 20 60.83 -20.22 8.70
CA TYR A 20 61.41 -20.82 9.90
C TYR A 20 62.54 -21.81 9.57
N GLN A 21 62.40 -22.57 8.49
CA GLN A 21 63.46 -23.48 8.04
C GLN A 21 64.71 -22.71 7.58
N ASN A 22 64.53 -21.61 6.84
CA ASN A 22 65.61 -20.70 6.48
C ASN A 22 66.28 -20.06 7.70
N GLN A 23 65.52 -19.69 8.73
CA GLN A 23 66.07 -19.20 10.00
C GLN A 23 66.94 -20.27 10.68
N SER A 24 66.50 -21.53 10.70
CA SER A 24 67.29 -22.64 11.24
C SER A 24 68.61 -22.82 10.49
N TYR A 25 68.59 -22.83 9.15
CA TYR A 25 69.80 -22.92 8.34
C TYR A 25 70.76 -21.75 8.58
N LEU A 26 70.22 -20.54 8.70
CA LEU A 26 71.00 -19.35 8.97
C LEU A 26 71.76 -19.43 10.30
N LEU A 27 71.11 -19.93 11.36
CA LEU A 27 71.75 -20.15 12.67
C LEU A 27 72.91 -21.15 12.58
N HIS A 28 72.74 -22.25 11.82
CA HIS A 28 73.82 -23.21 11.59
C HIS A 28 74.98 -22.60 10.79
N LEU A 29 74.69 -21.77 9.78
CA LEU A 29 75.72 -21.08 9.00
C LEU A 29 76.49 -20.05 9.85
N GLN A 30 75.83 -19.39 10.81
CA GLN A 30 76.46 -18.50 11.77
C GLN A 30 77.42 -19.27 12.71
N ASP A 31 76.98 -20.37 13.32
CA ASP A 31 77.82 -21.22 14.20
C ASP A 31 79.09 -21.72 13.49
N LEU A 32 78.96 -22.15 12.23
CA LEU A 32 80.09 -22.61 11.43
C LEU A 32 81.03 -21.46 11.02
N SER A 33 80.51 -20.24 10.86
CA SER A 33 81.31 -19.07 10.48
C SER A 33 82.11 -18.49 11.64
N ASP A 34 81.74 -18.79 12.89
CA ASP A 34 82.46 -18.35 14.10
C ASP A 34 83.69 -19.22 14.45
N ARG A 35 83.95 -20.31 13.69
CA ARG A 35 85.07 -21.23 13.93
C ARG A 35 86.41 -20.66 13.40
N PRO A 36 87.53 -20.84 14.12
CA PRO A 36 88.83 -20.30 13.72
C PRO A 36 89.34 -20.95 12.42
N GLY A 37 89.47 -20.15 11.36
CA GLY A 37 89.97 -20.60 10.05
C GLY A 37 89.12 -20.21 8.82
N ALA A 38 88.02 -19.47 8.97
CA ALA A 38 87.24 -18.94 7.85
C ALA A 38 86.79 -17.48 8.10
N PRO A 39 86.48 -16.72 7.02
CA PRO A 39 85.08 -16.69 6.62
C PRO A 39 84.85 -16.94 5.12
N ALA A 40 83.90 -17.81 4.79
CA ALA A 40 83.30 -17.88 3.44
C ALA A 40 82.15 -16.85 3.28
N ILE A 41 81.52 -16.40 4.37
CA ILE A 41 80.36 -15.49 4.37
C ILE A 41 80.54 -14.41 5.44
N ALA A 42 80.28 -13.14 5.10
CA ALA A 42 80.44 -12.02 6.01
C ALA A 42 79.34 -12.01 7.12
N PRO A 43 79.69 -11.94 8.42
CA PRO A 43 78.72 -11.93 9.52
C PRO A 43 77.63 -10.84 9.42
N PRO A 44 77.92 -9.60 8.97
CA PRO A 44 76.88 -8.58 8.79
C PRO A 44 75.81 -8.97 7.77
N ARG A 45 76.15 -9.76 6.74
CA ARG A 45 75.17 -10.23 5.75
C ARG A 45 74.25 -11.27 6.33
N LEU A 46 74.77 -12.21 7.12
CA LEU A 46 73.94 -13.21 7.81
C LEU A 46 72.99 -12.53 8.80
N ALA A 47 73.45 -11.52 9.54
CA ALA A 47 72.59 -10.75 10.43
C ALA A 47 71.49 -9.97 9.67
N GLU A 48 71.78 -9.47 8.49
CA GLU A 48 70.78 -8.79 7.65
C GLU A 48 69.72 -9.77 7.13
N MET A 49 70.13 -10.97 6.70
CA MET A 49 69.19 -12.02 6.31
C MET A 49 68.28 -12.45 7.46
N ASP A 50 68.82 -12.58 8.68
CA ASP A 50 68.01 -12.89 9.88
C ASP A 50 66.92 -11.85 10.13
N ARG A 51 67.28 -10.56 10.02
CA ARG A 51 66.34 -9.46 10.18
C ARG A 51 65.23 -9.50 9.14
N LEU A 52 65.58 -9.72 7.87
CA LEU A 52 64.62 -9.81 6.78
C LEU A 52 63.70 -11.02 6.93
N ILE A 53 64.22 -12.20 7.31
CA ILE A 53 63.42 -13.40 7.58
C ILE A 53 62.47 -13.13 8.76
N THR A 54 62.97 -12.55 9.85
CA THR A 54 62.15 -12.20 11.02
C THR A 54 61.05 -11.20 10.67
N ALA A 55 61.37 -10.16 9.89
CA ALA A 55 60.39 -9.19 9.42
C ALA A 55 59.32 -9.84 8.52
N ALA A 56 59.71 -10.79 7.66
CA ALA A 56 58.79 -11.53 6.79
C ALA A 56 57.82 -12.41 7.59
N ILE A 57 58.29 -13.05 8.67
CA ILE A 57 57.45 -13.88 9.56
C ILE A 57 56.31 -13.06 10.17
N HIS A 58 56.59 -11.82 10.59
CA HIS A 58 55.61 -10.93 11.23
C HIS A 58 54.76 -10.11 10.24
N THR A 59 55.06 -10.16 8.95
CA THR A 59 54.33 -9.40 7.92
C THR A 59 53.31 -10.29 7.22
N SER A 60 52.04 -9.86 7.15
CA SER A 60 50.96 -10.64 6.49
C SER A 60 51.25 -10.91 5.02
N THR A 61 51.77 -9.92 4.30
CA THR A 61 52.11 -9.96 2.87
C THR A 61 53.60 -9.59 2.68
N PRO A 62 54.54 -10.53 2.92
CA PRO A 62 55.96 -10.21 3.02
C PRO A 62 56.66 -10.12 1.66
N ARG A 63 55.94 -9.89 0.55
CA ARG A 63 56.49 -9.93 -0.83
C ARG A 63 57.72 -9.06 -1.00
N SER A 64 57.63 -7.79 -0.60
CA SER A 64 58.74 -6.83 -0.72
C SER A 64 59.94 -7.22 0.14
N ILE A 65 59.69 -7.81 1.32
CA ILE A 65 60.75 -8.29 2.22
C ILE A 65 61.46 -9.50 1.62
N VAL A 66 60.70 -10.42 1.02
CA VAL A 66 61.25 -11.59 0.32
C VAL A 66 62.07 -11.16 -0.91
N GLN A 67 61.64 -10.14 -1.65
CA GLN A 67 62.43 -9.58 -2.75
C GLN A 67 63.76 -8.97 -2.27
N GLN A 68 63.74 -8.22 -1.16
CA GLN A 68 64.97 -7.72 -0.54
C GLN A 68 65.88 -8.85 -0.06
N LEU A 69 65.30 -9.93 0.48
CA LEU A 69 66.05 -11.11 0.90
C LEU A 69 66.71 -11.84 -0.29
N ASP A 70 66.05 -11.87 -1.45
CA ASP A 70 66.59 -12.42 -2.69
C ASP A 70 67.78 -11.60 -3.22
N GLU A 71 67.72 -10.26 -3.12
CA GLU A 71 68.87 -9.40 -3.42
C GLU A 71 70.06 -9.72 -2.51
N VAL A 72 69.82 -9.92 -1.20
CA VAL A 72 70.87 -10.29 -0.24
C VAL A 72 71.41 -11.70 -0.51
N MET A 73 70.57 -12.64 -0.95
CA MET A 73 70.96 -14.00 -1.35
C MET A 73 71.98 -13.98 -2.49
N GLY A 74 71.83 -13.07 -3.46
CA GLY A 74 72.74 -12.93 -4.60
C GLY A 74 74.21 -12.72 -4.20
N PHE A 75 74.47 -12.29 -2.96
CA PHE A 75 75.81 -12.08 -2.41
C PHE A 75 76.40 -13.29 -1.67
N LEU A 76 75.68 -14.42 -1.60
CA LEU A 76 76.18 -15.65 -1.00
C LEU A 76 77.21 -16.33 -1.93
N PRO A 77 78.34 -16.82 -1.40
CA PRO A 77 79.35 -17.50 -2.22
C PRO A 77 78.76 -18.74 -2.90
N PRO A 78 79.20 -19.12 -4.10
CA PRO A 78 78.67 -20.29 -4.82
C PRO A 78 78.94 -21.61 -4.09
N THR A 79 80.05 -21.71 -3.34
CA THR A 79 80.48 -22.92 -2.62
C THR A 79 81.35 -22.52 -1.43
N SER A 80 81.42 -23.37 -0.40
CA SER A 80 82.39 -23.25 0.69
C SER A 80 83.49 -24.32 0.55
N ALA A 81 84.70 -24.01 1.03
CA ALA A 81 85.79 -24.98 1.10
C ALA A 81 85.54 -26.07 2.18
N ASP A 82 84.74 -25.76 3.20
CA ASP A 82 84.29 -26.74 4.20
C ASP A 82 83.13 -27.57 3.62
N PRO A 83 83.25 -28.91 3.51
CA PRO A 83 82.20 -29.77 2.96
C PRO A 83 80.90 -29.71 3.76
N THR A 84 80.95 -29.52 5.10
CA THR A 84 79.74 -29.41 5.92
C THR A 84 79.04 -28.09 5.67
N GLN A 85 79.79 -26.98 5.62
CA GLN A 85 79.24 -25.67 5.28
C GLN A 85 78.71 -25.63 3.85
N ALA A 86 79.37 -26.30 2.90
CA ALA A 86 78.93 -26.38 1.51
C ALA A 86 77.56 -27.07 1.37
N LEU A 87 77.33 -28.16 2.12
CA LEU A 87 76.04 -28.86 2.14
C LEU A 87 74.92 -27.96 2.70
N ILE A 88 75.14 -27.36 3.88
CA ILE A 88 74.14 -26.49 4.52
C ILE A 88 73.85 -25.26 3.66
N LEU A 89 74.88 -24.69 3.02
CA LEU A 89 74.71 -23.55 2.12
C LEU A 89 73.90 -23.91 0.87
N ALA A 90 74.07 -25.12 0.33
CA ALA A 90 73.28 -25.59 -0.81
C ALA A 90 71.80 -25.79 -0.42
N ASP A 91 71.53 -26.45 0.71
CA ASP A 91 70.19 -26.65 1.23
C ASP A 91 69.51 -25.32 1.57
N PHE A 92 70.26 -24.39 2.18
CA PHE A 92 69.80 -23.04 2.48
C PHE A 92 69.39 -22.28 1.22
N LYS A 93 70.23 -22.28 0.18
CA LYS A 93 69.89 -21.62 -1.10
C LYS A 93 68.66 -22.23 -1.76
N ALA A 94 68.55 -23.56 -1.74
CA ALA A 94 67.40 -24.26 -2.29
C ALA A 94 66.10 -23.89 -1.56
N GLU A 95 66.14 -23.81 -0.22
CA GLU A 95 64.98 -23.44 0.58
C GLU A 95 64.65 -21.95 0.46
N LEU A 96 65.65 -21.08 0.37
CA LEU A 96 65.47 -19.63 0.20
C LEU A 96 64.86 -19.29 -1.17
N ALA A 97 65.21 -20.04 -2.22
CA ALA A 97 64.63 -19.91 -3.56
C ALA A 97 63.13 -20.23 -3.62
N ARG A 98 62.57 -20.94 -2.61
CA ARG A 98 61.13 -21.21 -2.52
C ARG A 98 60.33 -20.02 -2.00
N LEU A 99 60.96 -19.07 -1.32
CA LEU A 99 60.25 -17.95 -0.70
C LEU A 99 59.62 -17.02 -1.74
N GLU A 100 60.31 -16.75 -2.85
CA GLU A 100 59.81 -15.92 -3.95
C GLU A 100 58.47 -16.45 -4.50
N PRO A 101 58.38 -17.69 -5.00
CA PRO A 101 57.14 -18.19 -5.58
C PRO A 101 56.03 -18.34 -4.52
N LEU A 102 56.38 -18.69 -3.27
CA LEU A 102 55.40 -18.79 -2.18
C LEU A 102 54.81 -17.42 -1.81
N SER A 103 55.64 -16.38 -1.75
CA SER A 103 55.19 -15.01 -1.48
C SER A 103 54.34 -14.44 -2.61
N ALA A 104 54.70 -14.73 -3.88
CA ALA A 104 53.92 -14.32 -5.05
C ALA A 104 52.51 -14.96 -5.05
N GLN A 105 52.44 -16.27 -4.81
CA GLN A 105 51.18 -16.99 -4.74
C GLN A 105 50.26 -16.49 -3.62
N LEU A 106 50.83 -16.15 -2.47
CA LEU A 106 50.08 -15.60 -1.35
C LEU A 106 49.53 -14.20 -1.69
N GLU A 107 50.34 -13.35 -2.31
CA GLU A 107 49.93 -12.01 -2.76
C GLU A 107 48.81 -12.07 -3.81
N GLU A 108 48.93 -12.96 -4.79
CA GLU A 108 47.88 -13.17 -5.81
C GLU A 108 46.56 -13.61 -5.17
N SER A 109 46.61 -14.55 -4.22
CA SER A 109 45.44 -14.95 -3.44
C SER A 109 44.83 -13.79 -2.65
N ASP A 110 45.65 -12.96 -2.01
CA ASP A 110 45.20 -11.80 -1.24
C ASP A 110 44.53 -10.74 -2.15
N LEU A 111 45.12 -10.47 -3.31
CA LEU A 111 44.56 -9.57 -4.31
C LEU A 111 43.22 -10.08 -4.85
N ALA A 112 43.15 -11.38 -5.17
CA ALA A 112 41.91 -12.00 -5.63
C ALA A 112 40.82 -11.91 -4.57
N ILE A 113 41.11 -12.27 -3.30
CA ILE A 113 40.17 -12.14 -2.18
C ILE A 113 39.69 -10.68 -2.05
N GLY A 114 40.61 -9.72 -2.11
CA GLY A 114 40.31 -8.29 -2.07
C GLY A 114 39.36 -7.85 -3.20
N TRP A 115 39.63 -8.28 -4.43
CA TRP A 115 38.79 -7.99 -5.60
C TRP A 115 37.35 -8.52 -5.41
N TYR A 116 37.21 -9.78 -4.98
CA TYR A 116 35.89 -10.35 -4.74
C TYR A 116 35.15 -9.65 -3.59
N MET A 117 35.85 -9.28 -2.52
CA MET A 117 35.25 -8.53 -1.41
C MET A 117 34.69 -7.19 -1.90
N PHE A 118 35.46 -6.47 -2.73
CA PHE A 118 35.01 -5.22 -3.33
C PHE A 118 33.79 -5.44 -4.23
N HIS A 119 33.83 -6.45 -5.10
CA HIS A 119 32.72 -6.78 -5.99
C HIS A 119 31.44 -7.13 -5.23
N ILE A 120 31.55 -7.95 -4.17
CA ILE A 120 30.41 -8.29 -3.30
C ILE A 120 29.84 -7.04 -2.63
N LYS A 121 30.69 -6.17 -2.06
CA LYS A 121 30.23 -4.91 -1.44
C LYS A 121 29.50 -4.01 -2.43
N ALA A 122 30.01 -3.89 -3.65
CA ALA A 122 29.37 -3.10 -4.70
C ALA A 122 27.99 -3.67 -5.10
N LEU A 123 27.89 -4.99 -5.26
CA LEU A 123 26.63 -5.66 -5.61
C LEU A 123 25.59 -5.53 -4.49
N VAL A 124 26.01 -5.67 -3.23
CA VAL A 124 25.15 -5.42 -2.06
C VAL A 124 24.65 -3.97 -2.02
N ALA A 125 25.51 -2.99 -2.31
CA ALA A 125 25.12 -1.59 -2.35
C ALA A 125 24.09 -1.32 -3.45
N LEU A 126 24.28 -1.91 -4.64
CA LEU A 126 23.33 -1.80 -5.75
C LEU A 126 21.96 -2.40 -5.38
N LEU A 127 21.96 -3.60 -4.81
CA LEU A 127 20.73 -4.29 -4.40
C LEU A 127 19.96 -3.51 -3.33
N ASN A 128 20.66 -2.98 -2.32
CA ASN A 128 20.03 -2.15 -1.28
C ASN A 128 19.36 -0.90 -1.87
N SER A 129 20.01 -0.25 -2.85
CA SER A 129 19.43 0.91 -3.52
C SER A 129 18.16 0.52 -4.30
N ASP A 130 18.18 -0.60 -5.00
CA ASP A 130 17.04 -1.07 -5.82
C ASP A 130 15.83 -1.47 -4.95
N ILE A 131 16.08 -2.20 -3.85
CA ILE A 131 15.04 -2.57 -2.88
C ILE A 131 14.38 -1.32 -2.30
N ASN A 132 15.17 -0.33 -1.89
CA ASN A 132 14.64 0.92 -1.33
C ASN A 132 13.79 1.68 -2.36
N GLN A 133 14.21 1.72 -3.63
CA GLN A 133 13.40 2.33 -4.69
C GLN A 133 12.11 1.55 -4.95
N TYR A 134 12.16 0.21 -4.96
CA TYR A 134 10.98 -0.61 -5.15
C TYR A 134 9.96 -0.43 -4.02
N VAL A 135 10.41 -0.44 -2.77
CA VAL A 135 9.57 -0.17 -1.59
C VAL A 135 8.93 1.22 -1.69
N ALA A 136 9.70 2.25 -2.08
CA ALA A 136 9.17 3.59 -2.27
C ALA A 136 8.10 3.67 -3.38
N ARG A 137 8.29 2.97 -4.50
CA ARG A 137 7.30 2.91 -5.60
C ARG A 137 6.02 2.19 -5.15
N VAL A 138 6.13 1.10 -4.40
CA VAL A 138 4.97 0.37 -3.88
C VAL A 138 4.21 1.23 -2.86
N ALA A 139 4.91 1.95 -1.99
CA ALA A 139 4.29 2.89 -1.06
C ALA A 139 3.51 3.99 -1.80
N GLN A 140 4.12 4.65 -2.79
CA GLN A 140 3.44 5.66 -3.61
C GLN A 140 2.22 5.10 -4.36
N ALA A 141 2.35 3.90 -4.95
CA ALA A 141 1.24 3.26 -5.64
C ALA A 141 0.08 2.87 -4.71
N SER A 142 0.37 2.62 -3.43
CA SER A 142 -0.66 2.38 -2.40
C SER A 142 -1.37 3.67 -1.99
N GLU A 143 -0.65 4.78 -1.83
CA GLU A 143 -1.23 6.10 -1.53
C GLU A 143 -2.13 6.60 -2.68
N LEU A 144 -1.69 6.42 -3.93
CA LEU A 144 -2.48 6.75 -5.13
C LEU A 144 -3.79 5.94 -5.17
N ARG A 145 -3.74 4.64 -4.86
CA ARG A 145 -4.94 3.79 -4.79
C ARG A 145 -5.88 4.18 -3.65
N ALA A 146 -5.34 4.54 -2.49
CA ALA A 146 -6.14 5.06 -1.39
C ALA A 146 -6.83 6.38 -1.78
N ALA A 147 -6.12 7.28 -2.46
CA ALA A 147 -6.68 8.53 -2.96
C ALA A 147 -7.77 8.32 -4.03
N GLN A 148 -7.59 7.35 -4.94
CA GLN A 148 -8.60 7.00 -5.96
C GLN A 148 -9.87 6.40 -5.33
N SER A 149 -9.74 5.56 -4.31
CA SER A 149 -10.90 4.97 -3.61
C SER A 149 -11.81 6.05 -3.01
N HIS A 150 -11.25 7.18 -2.55
CA HIS A 150 -12.05 8.31 -2.06
C HIS A 150 -12.83 9.05 -3.16
N GLN A 151 -12.37 9.06 -4.41
CA GLN A 151 -13.07 9.73 -5.51
C GLN A 151 -14.29 8.92 -5.99
N GLU A 152 -14.17 7.60 -6.08
CA GLU A 152 -15.29 6.74 -6.52
C GLU A 152 -16.43 6.74 -5.49
N LEU A 153 -16.10 6.68 -4.20
CA LEU A 153 -17.10 6.74 -3.12
C LEU A 153 -17.82 8.09 -3.07
N ARG A 154 -17.12 9.20 -3.39
CA ARG A 154 -17.72 10.53 -3.40
C ARG A 154 -18.72 10.69 -4.55
N SER A 155 -18.43 10.14 -5.72
CA SER A 155 -19.34 10.14 -6.87
C SER A 155 -20.64 9.36 -6.58
N ILE A 156 -20.51 8.16 -6.00
CA ILE A 156 -21.66 7.33 -5.61
C ILE A 156 -22.48 8.02 -4.52
N SER A 157 -21.82 8.60 -3.52
CA SER A 157 -22.50 9.33 -2.44
C SER A 157 -23.28 10.55 -2.96
N MET A 158 -22.72 11.33 -3.91
CA MET A 158 -23.43 12.45 -4.54
C MET A 158 -24.63 11.98 -5.35
N PHE A 159 -24.53 10.87 -6.08
CA PHE A 159 -25.66 10.30 -6.83
C PHE A 159 -26.79 9.82 -5.91
N ILE A 160 -26.44 9.15 -4.81
CA ILE A 160 -27.41 8.72 -3.78
C ILE A 160 -28.07 9.94 -3.15
N LEU A 161 -27.31 10.99 -2.79
CA LEU A 161 -27.85 12.22 -2.22
C LEU A 161 -28.82 12.91 -3.19
N LEU A 162 -28.42 13.04 -4.46
CA LEU A 162 -29.23 13.71 -5.48
C LEU A 162 -30.52 12.93 -5.78
N SER A 163 -30.44 11.61 -5.90
CA SER A 163 -31.62 10.75 -6.10
C SER A 163 -32.56 10.78 -4.89
N ALA A 164 -32.03 10.77 -3.66
CA ALA A 164 -32.82 10.92 -2.44
C ALA A 164 -33.53 12.28 -2.37
N LEU A 165 -32.83 13.38 -2.68
CA LEU A 165 -33.42 14.72 -2.74
C LEU A 165 -34.51 14.83 -3.79
N LEU A 166 -34.29 14.25 -4.98
CA LEU A 166 -35.28 14.23 -6.05
C LEU A 166 -36.53 13.44 -5.65
N ALA A 167 -36.36 12.26 -5.05
CA ALA A 167 -37.47 11.46 -4.55
C ALA A 167 -38.29 12.19 -3.48
N LEU A 168 -37.62 12.89 -2.57
CA LEU A 168 -38.26 13.70 -1.52
C LEU A 168 -39.03 14.88 -2.14
N ALA A 169 -38.44 15.57 -3.13
CA ALA A 169 -39.10 16.65 -3.85
C ALA A 169 -40.35 16.18 -4.60
N ILE A 170 -40.26 15.05 -5.33
CA ILE A 170 -41.40 14.46 -6.05
C ILE A 170 -42.50 14.06 -5.07
N THR A 171 -42.13 13.37 -3.98
CA THR A 171 -43.08 12.93 -2.94
C THR A 171 -43.76 14.11 -2.26
N GLY A 172 -43.00 15.17 -1.94
CA GLY A 172 -43.52 16.41 -1.38
C GLY A 172 -44.46 17.14 -2.34
N CYS A 173 -44.10 17.27 -3.61
CA CYS A 173 -44.93 17.89 -4.63
C CYS A 173 -46.23 17.11 -4.85
N ALA A 174 -46.14 15.78 -4.95
CA ALA A 174 -47.31 14.91 -5.10
C ALA A 174 -48.23 14.99 -3.88
N GLY A 175 -47.68 14.91 -2.66
CA GLY A 175 -48.45 15.05 -1.43
C GLY A 175 -49.16 16.41 -1.32
N TRP A 176 -48.45 17.49 -1.65
CA TRP A 176 -49.03 18.84 -1.66
C TRP A 176 -50.13 18.98 -2.72
N TYR A 177 -49.92 18.43 -3.91
CA TYR A 177 -50.92 18.43 -4.98
C TYR A 177 -52.19 17.68 -4.58
N ILE A 178 -52.05 16.48 -3.99
CA ILE A 178 -53.18 15.68 -3.50
C ILE A 178 -53.91 16.41 -2.37
N TYR A 179 -53.20 16.94 -1.37
CA TYR A 179 -53.82 17.67 -0.27
C TYR A 179 -54.65 18.86 -0.77
N ARG A 180 -54.09 19.66 -1.68
CA ARG A 180 -54.75 20.87 -2.17
C ARG A 180 -55.88 20.57 -3.15
N ASN A 181 -55.75 19.56 -4.01
CA ASN A 181 -56.73 19.29 -5.06
C ASN A 181 -57.82 18.28 -4.67
N LEU A 182 -57.49 17.26 -3.88
CA LEU A 182 -58.44 16.25 -3.40
C LEU A 182 -59.01 16.66 -2.03
N GLY A 183 -58.15 16.95 -1.06
CA GLY A 183 -58.55 17.22 0.32
C GLY A 183 -59.52 18.41 0.43
N SER A 184 -59.14 19.57 -0.10
CA SER A 184 -59.98 20.77 -0.10
C SER A 184 -61.35 20.55 -0.75
N ASN A 185 -61.37 19.93 -1.93
CA ASN A 185 -62.57 19.76 -2.73
C ASN A 185 -63.52 18.69 -2.16
N LEU A 186 -62.98 17.57 -1.67
CA LEU A 186 -63.78 16.55 -0.98
C LEU A 186 -64.41 17.08 0.30
N THR A 187 -63.65 17.87 1.08
CA THR A 187 -64.18 18.48 2.31
C THR A 187 -65.27 19.53 2.00
N ALA A 188 -65.17 20.22 0.87
CA ALA A 188 -66.18 21.17 0.43
C ALA A 188 -67.47 20.48 -0.06
N ILE A 189 -67.34 19.39 -0.84
CA ILE A 189 -68.48 18.57 -1.29
C ILE A 189 -69.15 17.87 -0.10
N SER A 190 -68.37 17.29 0.83
CA SER A 190 -68.88 16.66 2.05
C SER A 190 -69.67 17.64 2.92
N ARG A 191 -69.17 18.88 3.09
CA ARG A 191 -69.90 19.94 3.79
C ARG A 191 -71.18 20.36 3.06
N ALA A 192 -71.14 20.46 1.73
CA ALA A 192 -72.34 20.76 0.95
C ALA A 192 -73.41 19.67 1.12
N MET A 193 -73.01 18.39 1.11
CA MET A 193 -73.90 17.26 1.33
C MET A 193 -74.45 17.21 2.76
N SER A 194 -73.63 17.50 3.77
CA SER A 194 -74.08 17.59 5.16
C SER A 194 -75.13 18.68 5.34
N ARG A 195 -74.93 19.87 4.75
CA ARG A 195 -75.89 20.99 4.82
C ARG A 195 -77.22 20.65 4.14
N LEU A 196 -77.18 19.99 2.98
CA LEU A 196 -78.39 19.50 2.31
C LEU A 196 -79.15 18.47 3.17
N ALA A 197 -78.44 17.55 3.83
CA ALA A 197 -79.04 16.56 4.72
C ALA A 197 -79.69 17.17 5.97
N HIS A 198 -79.23 18.35 6.41
CA HIS A 198 -79.84 19.10 7.52
C HIS A 198 -81.02 19.99 7.08
N GLY A 199 -81.47 19.88 5.82
CA GLY A 199 -82.68 20.55 5.32
C GLY A 199 -82.45 21.94 4.73
N GLU A 200 -81.20 22.36 4.52
CA GLU A 200 -80.91 23.61 3.80
C GLU A 200 -81.06 23.42 2.29
N ASN A 201 -82.12 23.98 1.69
CA ASN A 201 -82.44 23.78 0.27
C ASN A 201 -81.64 24.67 -0.71
N ASN A 202 -80.76 25.55 -0.22
CA ASN A 202 -79.97 26.45 -1.05
C ASN A 202 -78.46 26.24 -0.86
N VAL A 203 -77.96 25.09 -1.32
CA VAL A 203 -76.53 24.74 -1.24
C VAL A 203 -75.93 24.70 -2.64
N SER A 204 -74.96 25.58 -2.91
CA SER A 204 -74.19 25.59 -4.15
C SER A 204 -73.03 24.60 -4.04
N VAL A 205 -73.01 23.57 -4.91
CA VAL A 205 -71.98 22.53 -4.91
C VAL A 205 -70.74 23.02 -5.68
N PRO A 206 -69.56 23.16 -5.03
CA PRO A 206 -68.34 23.57 -5.73
C PRO A 206 -67.84 22.48 -6.70
N ALA A 207 -67.01 22.89 -7.67
CA ALA A 207 -66.29 22.03 -8.62
C ALA A 207 -67.09 21.42 -9.81
N LEU A 208 -68.24 21.98 -10.18
CA LEU A 208 -69.05 21.53 -11.34
C LEU A 208 -68.33 21.55 -12.70
N GLN A 209 -67.30 22.39 -12.87
CA GLN A 209 -66.52 22.52 -14.11
C GLN A 209 -65.33 21.54 -14.21
N ARG A 210 -65.04 20.72 -13.19
CA ARG A 210 -63.98 19.72 -13.27
C ARG A 210 -64.37 18.58 -14.22
N ARG A 211 -63.39 18.09 -14.99
CA ARG A 211 -63.55 17.00 -15.96
C ARG A 211 -63.05 15.64 -15.45
N ASP A 212 -62.66 15.56 -14.19
CA ASP A 212 -62.25 14.32 -13.53
C ASP A 212 -63.42 13.68 -12.76
N GLU A 213 -63.15 12.54 -12.11
CA GLU A 213 -64.12 11.73 -11.40
C GLU A 213 -64.81 12.52 -10.27
N LEU A 214 -64.11 13.49 -9.67
CA LEU A 214 -64.66 14.38 -8.65
C LEU A 214 -65.65 15.39 -9.23
N GLY A 215 -65.41 15.87 -10.45
CA GLY A 215 -66.37 16.70 -11.19
C GLY A 215 -67.64 15.95 -11.59
N GLU A 216 -67.49 14.67 -12.00
CA GLU A 216 -68.63 13.77 -12.29
C GLU A 216 -69.52 13.60 -11.05
N LEU A 217 -68.90 13.34 -9.90
CA LEU A 217 -69.57 13.21 -8.61
C LEU A 217 -70.29 14.51 -8.20
N ALA A 218 -69.63 15.67 -8.35
CA ALA A 218 -70.22 16.97 -8.03
C ALA A 218 -71.45 17.28 -8.91
N ARG A 219 -71.42 16.93 -10.20
CA ARG A 219 -72.56 17.07 -11.12
C ARG A 219 -73.73 16.19 -10.69
N ALA A 220 -73.47 14.92 -10.38
CA ALA A 220 -74.50 14.00 -9.91
C ALA A 220 -75.17 14.50 -8.61
N PHE A 221 -74.39 15.01 -7.66
CA PHE A 221 -74.92 15.60 -6.42
C PHE A 221 -75.76 16.85 -6.66
N ASN A 222 -75.38 17.72 -7.58
CA ASN A 222 -76.17 18.91 -7.91
C ASN A 222 -77.54 18.55 -8.49
N VAL A 223 -77.63 17.47 -9.27
CA VAL A 223 -78.93 16.94 -9.74
C VAL A 223 -79.77 16.45 -8.56
N PHE A 224 -79.17 15.73 -7.61
CA PHE A 224 -79.86 15.26 -6.41
C PHE A 224 -80.37 16.40 -5.51
N ALA A 225 -79.56 17.45 -5.30
CA ALA A 225 -79.94 18.64 -4.55
C ALA A 225 -81.12 19.39 -5.19
N ARG A 226 -81.10 19.53 -6.52
CA ARG A 226 -82.23 20.12 -7.26
C ARG A 226 -83.50 19.29 -7.14
N ASN A 227 -83.39 17.98 -7.22
CA ASN A 227 -84.53 17.08 -7.08
C ASN A 227 -85.14 17.16 -5.66
N THR A 228 -84.32 17.18 -4.61
CA THR A 228 -84.79 17.33 -3.22
C THR A 228 -85.44 18.69 -2.96
N ALA A 229 -84.90 19.79 -3.49
CA ALA A 229 -85.55 21.10 -3.42
C ALA A 229 -86.90 21.12 -4.17
N SER A 230 -86.99 20.46 -5.33
CA SER A 230 -88.23 20.36 -6.09
C SER A 230 -89.31 19.49 -5.41
N LEU A 231 -88.90 18.45 -4.67
CA LEU A 231 -89.77 17.61 -3.84
C LEU A 231 -90.31 18.38 -2.63
N ALA A 232 -89.49 19.24 -2.01
CA ALA A 232 -89.95 20.12 -0.94
C ALA A 232 -91.02 21.11 -1.44
N HIS A 233 -90.86 21.65 -2.65
CA HIS A 233 -91.83 22.55 -3.27
C HIS A 233 -93.13 21.84 -3.65
N THR A 234 -93.08 20.61 -4.20
CA THR A 234 -94.29 19.83 -4.47
C THR A 234 -95.00 19.40 -3.19
N SER A 235 -94.29 19.07 -2.12
CA SER A 235 -94.89 18.79 -0.81
C SER A 235 -95.60 20.01 -0.22
N GLN A 236 -95.03 21.21 -0.38
CA GLN A 236 -95.70 22.46 0.00
C GLN A 236 -96.99 22.68 -0.80
N LEU A 237 -96.94 22.51 -2.13
CA LEU A 237 -98.14 22.62 -2.98
C LEU A 237 -99.21 21.60 -2.60
N LEU A 238 -98.82 20.36 -2.25
CA LEU A 238 -99.75 19.32 -1.78
C LEU A 238 -100.37 19.69 -0.43
N LYS A 239 -99.60 20.26 0.51
CA LYS A 239 -100.14 20.78 1.79
C LYS A 239 -101.10 21.96 1.57
N GLU A 240 -100.78 22.87 0.65
CA GLU A 240 -101.63 24.01 0.30
C GLU A 240 -102.94 23.56 -0.34
N LYS A 241 -102.90 22.56 -1.22
CA LYS A 241 -104.10 21.96 -1.81
C LYS A 241 -104.92 21.18 -0.79
N SER A 242 -104.28 20.46 0.13
CA SER A 242 -104.97 19.75 1.21
C SER A 242 -105.70 20.70 2.15
N THR A 243 -105.06 21.80 2.56
CA THR A 243 -105.68 22.83 3.42
C THR A 243 -106.81 23.57 2.72
N LEU A 244 -106.68 23.81 1.41
CA LEU A 244 -107.78 24.35 0.59
C LEU A 244 -108.96 23.37 0.49
N LEU A 245 -108.69 22.08 0.31
CA LEU A 245 -109.73 21.04 0.25
C LEU A 245 -110.44 20.91 1.61
N GLU A 246 -109.70 20.94 2.72
CA GLU A 246 -110.23 20.89 4.08
C GLU A 246 -111.10 22.12 4.42
N THR A 247 -110.65 23.33 4.08
CA THR A 247 -111.46 24.55 4.24
C THR A 247 -112.71 24.55 3.36
N THR A 248 -112.61 24.06 2.12
CA THR A 248 -113.77 23.90 1.23
C THR A 248 -114.75 22.85 1.76
N PHE A 249 -114.24 21.76 2.35
CA PHE A 249 -115.06 20.73 2.97
C PHE A 249 -115.80 21.25 4.20
N HIS A 250 -115.13 22.04 5.04
CA HIS A 250 -115.76 22.73 6.17
C HIS A 250 -116.86 23.71 5.72
N ALA A 251 -116.60 24.53 4.70
CA ALA A 251 -117.59 25.46 4.16
C ALA A 251 -118.82 24.75 3.56
N MET A 252 -118.64 23.61 2.88
CA MET A 252 -119.76 22.79 2.39
C MET A 252 -120.55 22.15 3.53
N ARG A 253 -119.89 21.69 4.60
CA ARG A 253 -120.54 21.10 5.77
C ARG A 253 -121.42 22.11 6.52
N ASP A 254 -120.96 23.34 6.64
CA ASP A 254 -121.67 24.39 7.39
C ASP A 254 -122.82 25.00 6.56
N GLY A 255 -122.77 24.90 5.22
CA GLY A 255 -123.84 25.35 4.32
C GLY A 255 -125.09 24.47 4.25
N PHE A 256 -125.10 23.29 4.90
CA PHE A 256 -126.20 22.32 4.85
C PHE A 256 -127.11 22.29 6.09
N CYS A 257 -126.98 23.25 7.01
CA CYS A 257 -127.89 23.41 8.14
C CYS A 257 -128.65 24.74 8.12
N PRO A 258 -129.90 24.77 7.65
CA PRO A 258 -130.90 25.70 8.17
C PRO A 258 -131.84 24.98 9.15
N VAL A 259 -132.06 25.70 10.24
CA VAL A 259 -132.96 25.48 11.39
C VAL A 259 -134.40 25.20 10.98
#